data_AF-X1VGA2-F1
#
_entry.id   AF-X1VGA2-F1
#
_cell.length_a   1.000
_cell.length_b   1.000
_cell.length_c   1.000
_cell.angle_alpha   90.00
_cell.angle_beta   90.00
_cell.angle_gamma   90.00
#
_symmetry.space_group_name_H-M   'P 1'
#
loop_
_entity.id
_entity.type
_entity.pdbx_description
1 polymer ?
#
loop_
_entity_poly.entity_id
_entity_poly.type
_entity_poly.pdbx_seq_one_letter_code
_entity_poly.pdbx_strand_id
1 'polypeptide(L)'
;PGTRELEDESFSPQKTLEKEELARKIKSAIDSLPEVFKMTFILREFEDLSYKELAKVLRCSQGTIKSRLCRAREILRQKLEVYLRKG
;
A
#
# COMPACT_ATOMS: atom_id res chain seq x y z
N PRO A 1 9.11 -43.30 -12.90
CA PRO A 1 9.48 -42.01 -12.29
C PRO A 1 8.70 -40.87 -12.97
N GLY A 2 7.49 -40.60 -12.46
CA GLY A 2 6.65 -39.51 -12.96
C GLY A 2 7.09 -38.20 -12.29
N THR A 3 7.52 -37.24 -13.11
CA THR A 3 7.72 -35.86 -12.69
C THR A 3 6.40 -35.35 -12.12
N ARG A 4 6.38 -35.10 -10.82
CA ARG A 4 5.32 -34.34 -10.16
C ARG A 4 5.55 -32.89 -10.61
N GLU A 5 5.03 -32.56 -11.78
CA GLU A 5 4.94 -31.18 -12.23
C GLU A 5 4.13 -30.46 -11.16
N LEU A 6 4.82 -29.60 -10.43
CA LEU A 6 4.22 -28.74 -9.42
C LEU A 6 3.20 -27.90 -10.16
N GLU A 7 1.91 -28.21 -9.96
CA GLU A 7 0.81 -27.38 -10.43
C GLU A 7 1.12 -25.95 -10.03
N ASP A 8 1.33 -25.08 -11.03
CA ASP A 8 1.55 -23.66 -10.80
C ASP A 8 0.22 -23.05 -10.37
N GLU A 9 -0.06 -23.28 -9.09
CA GLU A 9 -1.17 -22.80 -8.31
C GLU A 9 -1.36 -21.27 -8.41
N SER A 10 -0.39 -20.55 -8.96
CA SER A 10 -0.46 -19.11 -9.26
C SER A 10 -1.52 -18.74 -10.31
N PHE A 11 -1.98 -19.71 -11.12
CA PHE A 11 -2.96 -19.50 -12.19
C PHE A 11 -4.39 -19.94 -11.84
N SER A 12 -4.67 -20.38 -10.62
CA SER A 12 -6.05 -20.72 -10.27
C SER A 12 -6.95 -19.48 -10.31
N PRO A 13 -8.17 -19.57 -10.88
CA PRO A 13 -9.14 -18.46 -10.87
C PRO A 13 -9.41 -17.93 -9.47
N GLN A 14 -9.39 -18.81 -8.47
CA GLN A 14 -9.59 -18.49 -7.06
C GLN A 14 -8.47 -17.58 -6.52
N LYS A 15 -7.19 -17.92 -6.74
CA LYS A 15 -6.08 -17.06 -6.27
C LYS A 15 -6.01 -15.73 -7.01
N THR A 16 -6.41 -15.70 -8.28
CA THR A 16 -6.51 -14.46 -9.05
C THR A 16 -7.57 -13.54 -8.45
N LEU A 17 -8.77 -14.08 -8.16
CA LEU A 17 -9.86 -13.34 -7.54
C LEU A 17 -9.48 -12.80 -6.15
N GLU A 18 -8.80 -13.62 -5.32
CA GLU A 18 -8.32 -13.21 -3.99
C GLU A 18 -7.32 -12.05 -4.07
N LYS A 19 -6.37 -12.10 -5.01
CA LYS A 19 -5.41 -11.02 -5.26
C LYS A 19 -6.10 -9.73 -5.67
N GLU A 20 -7.06 -9.80 -6.60
CA GLU A 20 -7.82 -8.64 -7.03
C GLU A 20 -8.65 -8.03 -5.90
N GLU A 21 -9.27 -8.87 -5.08
CA GLU A 21 -9.99 -8.39 -3.90
C GLU A 21 -9.08 -7.67 -2.92
N LEU A 22 -7.90 -8.23 -2.64
CA LEU A 22 -6.91 -7.61 -1.77
C LEU A 22 -6.44 -6.28 -2.34
N ALA A 23 -6.16 -6.22 -3.65
CA ALA A 23 -5.79 -4.98 -4.33
C ALA A 23 -6.88 -3.91 -4.22
N ARG A 24 -8.16 -4.27 -4.44
CA ARG A 24 -9.31 -3.36 -4.27
C ARG A 24 -9.40 -2.82 -2.84
N LYS A 25 -9.17 -3.67 -1.83
CA LYS A 25 -9.17 -3.29 -0.41
C LYS A 25 -8.02 -2.33 -0.07
N ILE A 26 -6.80 -2.61 -0.55
CA ILE A 26 -5.65 -1.72 -0.40
C ILE A 26 -5.93 -0.35 -1.02
N LYS A 27 -6.44 -0.33 -2.26
CA LYS A 27 -6.78 0.91 -2.95
C LYS A 27 -7.84 1.71 -2.16
N SER A 28 -8.90 1.06 -1.71
CA SER A 28 -9.93 1.71 -0.87
C SER A 28 -9.36 2.27 0.44
N ALA A 29 -8.44 1.54 1.08
CA ALA A 29 -7.79 2.02 2.30
C ALA A 29 -6.95 3.29 2.04
N ILE A 30 -6.17 3.31 0.94
CA ILE A 30 -5.41 4.49 0.51
C ILE A 30 -6.34 5.66 0.16
N ASP A 31 -7.41 5.40 -0.59
CA ASP A 31 -8.38 6.42 -0.99
C ASP A 31 -9.07 7.08 0.21
N SER A 32 -9.23 6.33 1.31
CA SER A 32 -9.81 6.80 2.58
C SER A 32 -8.87 7.62 3.46
N LEU A 33 -7.59 7.75 3.10
CA LEU A 33 -6.66 8.61 3.83
C LEU A 33 -7.05 10.09 3.69
N PRO A 34 -6.94 10.89 4.77
CA PRO A 34 -6.99 12.35 4.67
C PRO A 34 -6.03 12.84 3.59
N GLU A 35 -6.46 13.83 2.81
CA GLU A 35 -5.79 14.25 1.57
C GLU A 35 -4.29 14.53 1.73
N VAL A 36 -3.91 15.22 2.81
CA VAL A 36 -2.50 15.52 3.11
C VAL A 36 -1.65 14.28 3.37
N PHE A 37 -2.22 13.22 3.95
CA PHE A 37 -1.52 11.95 4.17
C PHE A 37 -1.48 11.12 2.90
N LYS A 38 -2.60 11.09 2.16
CA LYS A 38 -2.71 10.38 0.88
C LYS A 38 -1.70 10.91 -0.14
N MET A 39 -1.68 12.22 -0.38
CA MET A 39 -0.74 12.88 -1.29
C MET A 39 0.71 12.57 -0.92
N THR A 40 1.06 12.74 0.37
CA THR A 40 2.43 12.48 0.84
C THR A 40 2.82 11.02 0.66
N PHE A 41 1.90 10.09 0.94
CA PHE A 41 2.13 8.66 0.78
C PHE A 41 2.27 8.26 -0.69
N ILE A 42 1.36 8.72 -1.56
CA ILE A 42 1.40 8.37 -2.99
C ILE A 42 2.70 8.85 -3.64
N LEU A 43 3.04 10.12 -3.44
CA LEU A 43 4.28 10.68 -3.99
C LEU A 43 5.55 9.98 -3.45
N ARG A 44 5.51 9.43 -2.23
CA ARG A 44 6.64 8.70 -1.68
C ARG A 44 6.74 7.27 -2.23
N GLU A 45 5.63 6.55 -2.29
CA GLU A 45 5.63 5.11 -2.57
C GLU A 45 5.52 4.80 -4.08
N PHE A 46 4.91 5.69 -4.87
CA PHE A 46 4.69 5.46 -6.31
C PHE A 46 5.60 6.31 -7.19
N GLU A 47 5.92 7.54 -6.77
CA GLU A 47 6.82 8.45 -7.53
C GLU A 47 8.26 8.43 -6.99
N ASP A 48 8.55 7.65 -5.95
CA ASP A 48 9.83 7.52 -5.24
C ASP A 48 10.53 8.85 -4.89
N LEU A 49 9.75 9.92 -4.65
CA LEU A 49 10.32 11.21 -4.29
C LEU A 49 11.00 11.14 -2.92
N SER A 50 12.20 11.72 -2.81
CA SER A 50 12.91 11.84 -1.54
C SER A 50 12.16 12.77 -0.58
N TYR A 51 12.46 12.68 0.72
CA TYR A 51 11.82 13.54 1.72
C TYR A 51 12.09 15.03 1.47
N LYS A 52 13.26 15.35 0.89
CA LYS A 52 13.64 16.71 0.49
C LYS A 52 12.81 17.20 -0.69
N GLU A 53 12.53 16.36 -1.68
CA GLU A 53 11.68 16.72 -2.83
C GLU A 53 10.23 16.87 -2.42
N LEU A 54 9.71 15.93 -1.63
CA LEU A 54 8.36 16.03 -1.05
C LEU A 54 8.16 17.32 -0.26
N ALA A 55 9.13 17.68 0.59
CA ALA A 55 9.10 18.93 1.36
C ALA A 55 9.02 20.17 0.45
N LYS A 56 9.73 20.17 -0.68
CA LYS A 56 9.68 21.25 -1.67
C LYS A 56 8.33 21.29 -2.39
N VAL A 57 7.87 20.15 -2.91
CA VAL A 57 6.61 20.02 -3.66
C VAL A 57 5.40 20.41 -2.81
N LEU A 58 5.35 19.90 -1.58
CA LEU A 58 4.24 20.10 -0.64
C LEU A 58 4.41 21.34 0.25
N ARG A 59 5.47 22.13 0.03
CA ARG A 59 5.80 23.37 0.74
C ARG A 59 5.72 23.22 2.27
N CYS A 60 6.36 22.18 2.80
CA CYS A 60 6.41 21.92 4.25
C CYS A 60 7.79 21.41 4.68
N SER A 61 8.01 21.25 5.99
CA SER A 61 9.28 20.72 6.50
C SER A 61 9.44 19.22 6.22
N GLN A 62 10.68 18.72 6.16
CA GLN A 62 10.94 17.27 6.10
C GLN A 62 10.40 16.54 7.36
N GLY A 63 10.39 17.21 8.51
CA GLY A 63 9.77 16.69 9.74
C GLY A 63 8.26 16.46 9.57
N THR A 64 7.58 17.38 8.88
CA THR A 64 6.16 17.24 8.51
C THR A 64 5.94 16.09 7.53
N ILE A 65 6.83 15.89 6.55
CA ILE A 65 6.76 14.72 5.65
C ILE A 65 6.87 13.43 6.45
N LYS A 66 7.85 13.33 7.35
CA LYS A 66 8.05 12.15 8.20
C LYS A 66 6.82 11.85 9.07
N SER A 67 6.23 12.88 9.71
CA SER A 67 5.04 12.69 10.54
C SER A 67 3.80 12.31 9.74
N ARG A 68 3.58 12.93 8.56
CA ARG A 68 2.50 12.57 7.63
C ARG A 68 2.62 11.12 7.14
N LEU A 69 3.81 10.69 6.74
CA LEU A 69 4.06 9.30 6.31
C LEU A 69 3.85 8.29 7.45
N CYS A 70 4.33 8.63 8.65
CA CYS A 70 4.10 7.79 9.83
C CYS A 70 2.60 7.60 10.08
N ARG A 71 1.84 8.71 10.07
CA ARG A 71 0.40 8.67 10.31
C ARG A 71 -0.37 7.96 9.20
N ALA A 72 0.01 8.16 7.94
CA ALA A 72 -0.56 7.44 6.80
C ALA A 72 -0.42 5.92 6.98
N ARG A 73 0.80 5.44 7.29
CA ARG A 73 1.08 4.01 7.50
C ARG A 73 0.32 3.44 8.69
N GLU A 74 0.19 4.20 9.78
CA GLU A 74 -0.58 3.76 10.96
C GLU A 74 -2.06 3.55 10.62
N ILE A 75 -2.68 4.51 9.92
CA ILE A 75 -4.08 4.41 9.48
C ILE A 75 -4.26 3.23 8.53
N LEU A 76 -3.36 3.05 7.55
CA LEU A 76 -3.41 1.93 6.62
C LEU A 76 -3.25 0.59 7.35
N ARG A 77 -2.30 0.49 8.29
CA ARG A 77 -2.10 -0.71 9.11
C ARG A 77 -3.37 -1.09 9.85
N GLN A 78 -4.00 -0.14 10.54
CA GLN A 78 -5.25 -0.40 11.28
C GLN A 78 -6.38 -0.87 10.34
N LYS A 79 -6.51 -0.26 9.17
CA LYS A 79 -7.54 -0.63 8.17
C LYS A 79 -7.29 -2.00 7.54
N LEU A 80 -6.02 -2.36 7.34
CA LEU A 80 -5.64 -3.58 6.63
C LEU A 80 -5.35 -4.76 7.56
N GLU A 81 -5.24 -4.54 8.87
CA GLU A 81 -4.96 -5.58 9.87
C GLU A 81 -5.96 -6.75 9.80
N VAL A 82 -7.23 -6.45 9.52
CA VAL A 82 -8.31 -7.44 9.38
C VAL A 82 -8.05 -8.43 8.23
N TYR A 83 -7.28 -8.02 7.22
CA TYR A 83 -6.94 -8.87 6.08
C TYR A 83 -5.61 -9.59 6.28
N LEU A 84 -4.66 -9.01 7.01
CA LEU A 84 -3.38 -9.64 7.33
C LEU A 84 -3.51 -10.81 8.32
N ARG A 85 -4.56 -10.81 9.15
CA ARG A 85 -4.85 -11.94 10.06
C ARG A 85 -5.59 -13.10 9.40
N LYS A 86 -6.06 -12.94 8.16
CA LYS A 86 -6.80 -13.96 7.40
C LYS A 86 -5.94 -14.72 6.38
N GLY A 87 -4.64 -14.42 6.32
CA GLY A 87 -3.66 -15.13 5.51
C GLY A 87 -2.85 -16.11 6.35
#